data_AF-A0A842UMP6-F1
#
_entry.id   AF-A0A842UMP6-F1
#
_cell.length_a   1.000
_cell.length_b   1.000
_cell.length_c   1.000
_cell.angle_alpha   90.00
_cell.angle_beta   90.00
_cell.angle_gamma   90.00
#
_symmetry.space_group_name_H-M   'P 1'
#
loop_
_entity.id
_entity.type
_entity.pdbx_description
1 polymer ?
#
loop_
_entity_poly.entity_id
_entity_poly.type
_entity_poly.pdbx_seq_one_letter_code
_entity_poly.pdbx_strand_id
1 'polypeptide(L)'
;MNLLFHFFSAYSVCYFAFGGVREHILLIFIVSIFIDLDHIPHILKARQQILGDGFGSASRTFLHELLGLSLLSAALCFLLSFSLLPAKIAEIVALSLGLHFGFDFLFGKTRPFYPFSREEISLIKVSKKQKAYLEFILTVVLGVVFWITVA
;
A
#
# COMPACT_ATOMS: atom_id res chain seq x y z
N MET A 1 -2.11 -4.70 4.90
CA MET A 1 -1.67 -6.13 4.96
C MET A 1 -0.24 -6.17 5.48
N ASN A 2 0.52 -7.27 5.37
CA ASN A 2 1.95 -7.21 5.74
C ASN A 2 2.77 -6.46 4.67
N LEU A 3 3.90 -5.90 5.10
CA LEU A 3 4.78 -5.07 4.27
C LEU A 3 5.28 -5.81 3.01
N LEU A 4 5.69 -7.07 3.17
CA LEU A 4 6.22 -7.88 2.05
C LEU A 4 5.14 -8.16 1.01
N PHE A 5 3.90 -8.36 1.43
CA PHE A 5 2.77 -8.50 0.51
C PHE A 5 2.61 -7.25 -0.36
N HIS A 6 2.59 -6.05 0.24
CA HIS A 6 2.46 -4.80 -0.52
C HIS A 6 3.61 -4.63 -1.51
N PHE A 7 4.85 -4.89 -1.07
CA PHE A 7 6.01 -4.83 -1.95
C PHE A 7 5.95 -5.85 -3.09
N PHE A 8 5.76 -7.13 -2.81
CA PHE A 8 5.77 -8.15 -3.85
C PHE A 8 4.59 -8.03 -4.82
N SER A 9 3.42 -7.60 -4.34
CA SER A 9 2.27 -7.33 -5.21
C SER A 9 2.55 -6.14 -6.13
N ALA A 10 3.02 -5.00 -5.59
CA ALA A 10 3.38 -3.84 -6.39
C ALA A 10 4.46 -4.18 -7.44
N TYR A 11 5.51 -4.90 -7.03
CA TYR A 11 6.56 -5.36 -7.94
C TYR A 11 5.99 -6.24 -9.05
N SER A 12 5.23 -7.27 -8.70
CA SER A 12 4.70 -8.25 -9.67
C SER A 12 3.81 -7.56 -10.70
N VAL A 13 2.89 -6.70 -10.26
CA VAL A 13 2.01 -5.98 -11.19
C VAL A 13 2.79 -4.99 -12.04
N CYS A 14 3.74 -4.22 -11.47
CA CYS A 14 4.60 -3.33 -12.26
C CYS A 14 5.42 -4.10 -13.30
N TYR A 15 5.94 -5.28 -12.94
CA TYR A 15 6.73 -6.13 -13.83
C TYR A 15 5.89 -6.58 -15.04
N PHE A 16 4.69 -7.11 -14.80
CA PHE A 16 3.80 -7.56 -15.88
C PHE A 16 3.18 -6.42 -16.68
N ALA A 17 2.91 -5.27 -16.05
CA ALA A 17 2.29 -4.12 -16.72
C ALA A 17 3.27 -3.36 -17.60
N PHE A 18 4.51 -3.15 -17.13
CA PHE A 18 5.42 -2.20 -17.75
C PHE A 18 6.70 -2.81 -18.31
N GLY A 19 7.08 -4.03 -17.89
CA GLY A 19 8.40 -4.62 -18.19
C GLY A 19 9.57 -3.79 -17.65
N GLY A 20 10.77 -4.36 -17.58
CA GLY A 20 12.00 -3.61 -17.21
C GLY A 20 11.85 -2.79 -15.92
N VAL A 21 11.43 -3.45 -14.83
CA VAL A 21 11.28 -2.80 -13.51
C VAL A 21 12.31 -3.29 -12.50
N ARG A 22 13.28 -4.10 -12.93
CA ARG A 22 14.31 -4.71 -12.06
C ARG A 22 15.21 -3.63 -11.47
N GLU A 23 15.58 -2.63 -12.27
CA GLU A 23 16.31 -1.43 -11.89
C GLU A 23 15.54 -0.52 -10.91
N HIS A 24 14.24 -0.74 -10.74
CA HIS A 24 13.36 0.07 -9.92
C HIS A 24 12.88 -0.65 -8.65
N ILE A 25 13.46 -1.81 -8.31
CA ILE A 25 13.10 -2.60 -7.12
C ILE A 25 13.09 -1.74 -5.84
N LEU A 26 14.14 -0.94 -5.63
CA LEU A 26 14.24 -0.09 -4.44
C LEU A 26 13.15 0.99 -4.40
N LEU A 27 12.86 1.61 -5.55
CA LEU A 27 11.78 2.59 -5.67
C LEU A 27 10.43 1.94 -5.32
N ILE A 28 10.14 0.78 -5.93
CA ILE A 28 8.89 0.03 -5.68
C ILE A 28 8.79 -0.31 -4.20
N PHE A 29 9.88 -0.80 -3.58
CA PHE A 29 9.92 -1.09 -2.15
C PHE A 29 9.59 0.15 -1.32
N ILE A 30 10.31 1.26 -1.52
CA ILE A 30 10.10 2.50 -0.76
C ILE A 30 8.66 3.00 -0.91
N VAL A 31 8.13 3.05 -2.12
CA VAL A 31 6.76 3.54 -2.36
C VAL A 31 5.72 2.62 -1.75
N SER A 32 5.93 1.29 -1.82
CA SER A 32 5.00 0.30 -1.26
C SER A 32 4.89 0.38 0.26
N ILE A 33 5.91 0.92 0.94
CA ILE A 33 5.94 1.07 2.41
C ILE A 33 5.74 2.51 2.88
N PHE A 34 5.85 3.49 1.98
CA PHE A 34 5.86 4.91 2.32
C PHE A 34 4.59 5.32 3.07
N ILE A 35 3.44 4.83 2.60
CA ILE A 35 2.14 5.11 3.23
C ILE A 35 2.08 4.51 4.64
N ASP A 36 2.61 3.30 4.86
CA ASP A 36 2.64 2.62 6.16
C ASP A 36 3.49 3.33 7.22
N LEU A 37 4.40 4.23 6.81
CA LEU A 37 5.21 5.00 7.76
C LEU A 37 4.35 5.88 8.67
N ASP A 38 3.13 6.21 8.24
CA ASP A 38 2.17 6.98 9.03
C ASP A 38 1.65 6.23 10.26
N HIS A 39 1.87 4.91 10.34
CA HIS A 39 1.60 4.10 11.51
C HIS A 39 2.65 4.28 12.61
N ILE A 40 3.88 4.69 12.28
CA ILE A 40 5.00 4.76 13.24
C ILE A 40 4.64 5.60 14.48
N PRO A 41 4.09 6.83 14.36
CA PRO A 41 3.70 7.61 15.53
C PRO A 41 2.69 6.89 16.42
N HIS A 42 1.79 6.10 15.84
CA HIS A 42 0.81 5.32 16.60
C HIS A 42 1.44 4.07 17.24
N ILE A 43 2.39 3.41 16.57
CA ILE A 43 3.16 2.29 17.11
C ILE A 43 3.91 2.70 18.38
N LEU A 44 4.55 3.87 18.34
CA LEU A 44 5.31 4.39 19.48
C LEU A 44 4.42 4.72 20.68
N LYS A 45 3.17 5.16 20.44
CA LYS A 45 2.24 5.57 21.50
C LYS A 45 1.39 4.43 22.07
N ALA A 46 1.00 3.45 21.26
CA ALA A 46 -0.01 2.45 21.60
C ALA A 46 0.46 1.00 21.39
N ARG A 47 1.75 0.74 21.64
CA ARG A 47 2.40 -0.55 21.36
C ARG A 47 1.68 -1.77 21.94
N GLN A 48 1.17 -1.67 23.17
CA GLN A 48 0.46 -2.77 23.84
C GLN A 48 -0.92 -3.05 23.21
N GLN A 49 -1.60 -2.01 22.73
CA GLN A 49 -2.93 -2.11 22.12
C GLN A 49 -2.88 -2.74 20.72
N ILE A 50 -1.81 -2.43 19.97
CA ILE A 50 -1.57 -2.98 18.62
C ILE A 50 -1.36 -4.50 18.64
N LEU A 51 -0.72 -5.04 19.69
CA LEU A 51 -0.49 -6.48 19.82
C LEU A 51 -1.78 -7.29 19.99
N GLY A 52 -2.85 -6.69 20.52
CA GLY A 52 -4.16 -7.35 20.67
C GLY A 52 -5.11 -7.10 19.49
N ASP A 53 -5.25 -5.83 19.09
CA ASP A 53 -6.27 -5.44 18.13
C ASP A 53 -5.79 -5.38 16.68
N GLY A 54 -4.48 -5.32 16.48
CA GLY A 54 -3.86 -5.10 15.17
C GLY A 54 -3.91 -3.63 14.74
N PHE A 55 -3.38 -3.36 13.54
CA PHE A 55 -3.51 -2.04 12.90
C PHE A 55 -4.92 -1.85 12.34
N GLY A 56 -5.51 -0.69 12.62
CA GLY A 56 -6.84 -0.31 12.16
C GLY A 56 -6.87 1.14 11.69
N SER A 57 -8.04 1.62 11.27
CA SER A 57 -8.23 3.00 10.81
C SER A 57 -7.77 4.05 11.82
N ALA A 58 -7.82 3.76 13.12
CA ALA A 58 -7.35 4.67 14.16
C ALA A 58 -5.83 4.95 14.10
N SER A 59 -5.03 4.02 13.55
CA SER A 59 -3.59 4.20 13.38
C SER A 59 -3.20 4.87 12.06
N ARG A 60 -4.18 5.30 11.26
CA ARG A 60 -3.99 5.95 9.96
C ARG A 60 -4.18 7.45 10.04
N THR A 61 -3.34 8.16 9.32
CA THR A 61 -3.45 9.59 9.05
C THR A 61 -4.29 9.83 7.79
N PHE A 62 -4.55 11.11 7.51
CA PHE A 62 -5.23 11.53 6.29
C PHE A 62 -4.54 11.05 5.00
N LEU A 63 -3.21 10.95 5.00
CA LEU A 63 -2.43 10.57 3.82
C LEU A 63 -2.65 9.12 3.40
N HIS A 64 -3.07 8.26 4.33
CA HIS A 64 -3.34 6.84 4.10
C HIS A 64 -4.79 6.60 3.66
N GLU A 65 -5.63 7.63 3.65
CA GLU A 65 -7.03 7.53 3.25
C GLU A 65 -7.24 8.04 1.82
N LEU A 66 -8.38 7.70 1.20
CA LEU A 66 -8.67 7.97 -0.21
C LEU A 66 -8.45 9.43 -0.63
N LEU A 67 -8.86 10.38 0.21
CA LEU A 67 -8.68 11.81 -0.07
C LEU A 67 -7.21 12.22 -0.08
N GLY A 68 -6.40 11.75 0.87
CA GLY A 68 -4.96 12.03 0.90
C GLY A 68 -4.24 11.43 -0.31
N LEU A 69 -4.62 10.21 -0.69
CA LEU A 69 -4.12 9.55 -1.90
C LEU A 69 -4.54 10.25 -3.19
N SER A 70 -5.75 10.82 -3.23
CA SER A 70 -6.22 11.61 -4.37
C SER A 70 -5.39 12.88 -4.53
N LEU A 71 -5.04 13.56 -3.44
CA LEU A 71 -4.14 14.72 -3.47
C LEU A 71 -2.73 14.35 -3.91
N LEU A 72 -2.19 13.22 -3.40
CA LEU A 72 -0.89 12.71 -3.83
C LEU A 72 -0.89 12.37 -5.33
N SER A 73 -1.96 11.75 -5.82
CA SER A 73 -2.15 11.44 -7.24
C SER A 73 -2.22 12.70 -8.10
N ALA A 74 -2.94 13.74 -7.63
CA ALA A 74 -2.99 15.03 -8.30
C ALA A 74 -1.61 15.71 -8.37
N ALA A 75 -0.82 15.63 -7.29
CA ALA A 75 0.55 16.14 -7.29
C ALA A 75 1.46 15.40 -8.29
N LEU A 76 1.34 14.07 -8.39
CA LEU A 76 2.06 13.28 -9.40
C LEU A 76 1.66 13.69 -10.82
N CYS A 77 0.36 13.87 -11.09
CA CYS A 77 -0.14 14.33 -12.38
C CYS A 77 0.38 15.72 -12.73
N PHE A 78 0.46 16.62 -11.74
CA PHE A 78 1.04 17.94 -11.91
C PHE A 78 2.53 17.84 -12.30
N LEU A 79 3.34 17.07 -11.56
CA LEU A 79 4.77 16.89 -11.86
C LEU A 79 5.00 16.31 -13.27
N LEU A 80 4.16 15.37 -13.69
CA LEU A 80 4.18 14.82 -15.06
C LEU A 80 3.86 15.87 -16.12
N SER A 81 2.86 16.73 -15.88
CA SER A 81 2.42 17.75 -16.83
C SER A 81 3.51 18.78 -17.16
N PHE A 82 4.48 18.96 -16.26
CA PHE A 82 5.63 19.85 -16.43
C PHE A 82 6.94 19.12 -16.77
N SER A 83 6.88 17.82 -17.12
CA SER A 83 8.06 16.99 -17.40
C SER A 83 9.10 16.98 -16.26
N LEU A 84 8.67 17.21 -15.01
CA LEU A 84 9.56 17.24 -13.84
C LEU A 84 9.85 15.84 -13.29
N LEU A 85 9.17 14.81 -13.81
CA LEU A 85 9.31 13.42 -13.40
C LEU A 85 9.23 12.51 -14.64
N PRO A 86 10.15 11.54 -14.81
CA PRO A 86 10.04 10.55 -15.87
C PRO A 86 8.72 9.78 -15.80
N ALA A 87 8.04 9.61 -16.93
CA ALA A 87 6.74 8.94 -17.00
C ALA A 87 6.74 7.57 -16.31
N LYS A 88 7.77 6.75 -16.58
CA LYS A 88 7.95 5.42 -15.98
C LYS A 88 7.99 5.45 -14.45
N ILE A 89 8.64 6.45 -13.86
CA ILE A 89 8.72 6.59 -12.40
C ILE A 89 7.33 6.92 -11.85
N ALA A 90 6.61 7.84 -12.49
CA ALA A 90 5.26 8.20 -12.06
C ALA A 90 4.28 7.02 -12.18
N GLU A 91 4.35 6.24 -13.25
CA GLU A 91 3.57 5.02 -13.45
C GLU A 91 3.81 4.00 -12.33
N ILE A 92 5.07 3.74 -12.01
CA ILE A 92 5.46 2.84 -10.91
C ILE A 92 4.93 3.36 -9.57
N VAL A 93 5.08 4.65 -9.30
CA VAL A 93 4.61 5.26 -8.05
C VAL A 93 3.09 5.15 -7.95
N ALA A 94 2.36 5.57 -8.99
CA ALA A 94 0.90 5.57 -9.01
C ALA A 94 0.34 4.15 -8.83
N LEU A 95 0.90 3.17 -9.56
CA LEU A 95 0.43 1.78 -9.48
C LEU A 95 0.75 1.16 -8.11
N SER A 96 1.93 1.43 -7.54
CA SER A 96 2.31 0.92 -6.21
C SER A 96 1.41 1.48 -5.11
N LEU A 97 1.13 2.79 -5.12
CA LEU A 97 0.24 3.43 -4.14
C LEU A 97 -1.22 2.96 -4.33
N GLY A 98 -1.67 2.84 -5.58
CA GLY A 98 -3.01 2.37 -5.92
C GLY A 98 -3.26 0.94 -5.45
N LEU A 99 -2.28 0.05 -5.66
CA LEU A 99 -2.36 -1.34 -5.16
C LEU A 99 -2.31 -1.40 -3.64
N HIS A 100 -1.41 -0.63 -3.01
CA HIS A 100 -1.32 -0.55 -1.56
C HIS A 100 -2.68 -0.21 -0.95
N PHE A 101 -3.28 0.91 -1.39
CA PHE A 101 -4.59 1.33 -0.93
C PHE A 101 -5.68 0.34 -1.32
N GLY A 102 -5.66 -0.19 -2.54
CA GLY A 102 -6.67 -1.14 -3.02
C GLY A 102 -6.77 -2.36 -2.11
N PHE A 103 -5.65 -2.96 -1.73
CA PHE A 103 -5.65 -4.10 -0.81
C PHE A 103 -6.11 -3.72 0.59
N ASP A 104 -5.71 -2.54 1.07
CA ASP A 104 -6.11 -2.08 2.39
C ASP A 104 -7.57 -1.64 2.46
N PHE A 105 -8.14 -1.19 1.35
CA PHE A 105 -9.56 -0.90 1.18
C PHE A 105 -10.38 -2.19 1.11
N LEU A 106 -9.89 -3.20 0.38
CA LEU A 106 -10.55 -4.50 0.25
C LEU A 106 -10.58 -5.27 1.57
N PHE A 107 -9.43 -5.38 2.25
CA PHE A 107 -9.24 -6.29 3.38
C PHE A 107 -9.04 -5.60 4.73
N GLY A 108 -8.92 -4.27 4.74
CA GLY A 108 -8.78 -3.47 5.94
C GLY A 108 -10.07 -2.77 6.35
N LYS A 109 -9.93 -1.93 7.36
CA LYS A 109 -10.89 -0.90 7.72
C LYS A 109 -10.32 0.44 7.24
N THR A 110 -11.12 1.21 6.53
CA THR A 110 -10.73 2.51 5.97
C THR A 110 -11.76 3.56 6.32
N ARG A 111 -11.36 4.83 6.30
CA ARG A 111 -12.26 5.98 6.43
C ARG A 111 -12.10 6.83 5.16
N PRO A 112 -12.76 6.46 4.06
CA PRO A 112 -12.48 7.05 2.74
C PRO A 112 -12.71 8.57 2.70
N PHE A 113 -13.59 9.10 3.55
CA PHE A 113 -13.90 10.52 3.64
C PHE A 113 -13.21 11.25 4.80
N TYR A 114 -12.23 10.64 5.47
CA TYR A 114 -11.45 11.31 6.51
C TYR A 114 -10.64 12.48 5.91
N PRO A 115 -10.57 13.67 6.55
CA PRO A 115 -10.97 13.97 7.93
C PRO A 115 -12.43 14.40 8.12
N PHE A 116 -13.22 14.52 7.05
CA PHE A 116 -14.59 15.01 7.10
C PHE A 116 -15.57 14.00 7.72
N SER A 117 -15.31 12.70 7.55
CA SER A 117 -16.01 11.62 8.24
C SER A 117 -15.03 10.65 8.89
N ARG A 118 -15.41 10.13 10.07
CA ARG A 118 -14.67 9.08 10.78
C ARG A 118 -15.30 7.70 10.63
N GLU A 119 -16.30 7.56 9.78
CA GLU A 119 -17.00 6.31 9.53
C GLU A 119 -16.04 5.27 8.94
N GLU A 120 -16.00 4.09 9.56
CA GLU A 120 -15.17 2.97 9.13
C GLU A 120 -15.94 2.09 8.14
N ILE A 121 -15.36 1.86 6.98
CA ILE A 121 -15.89 0.98 5.94
C ILE A 121 -14.92 -0.18 5.74
N SER A 122 -15.47 -1.37 5.56
CA SER A 122 -14.73 -2.57 5.17
C SER A 122 -15.52 -3.30 4.09
N LEU A 123 -14.90 -3.49 2.93
CA LEU A 123 -15.57 -4.14 1.80
C LEU A 123 -15.71 -5.65 2.01
N ILE A 124 -14.65 -6.30 2.48
CA ILE A 124 -14.64 -7.75 2.70
C ILE A 124 -14.51 -8.04 4.19
N LYS A 125 -15.56 -8.63 4.76
CA LYS A 125 -15.55 -9.09 6.15
C LYS A 125 -14.90 -10.47 6.24
N VAL A 126 -13.60 -10.49 6.54
CA VAL A 126 -12.85 -11.71 6.87
C VAL A 126 -12.50 -11.74 8.36
N SER A 127 -12.49 -12.94 8.96
CA SER A 127 -11.98 -13.09 10.32
C SER A 127 -10.47 -12.80 10.38
N LYS A 128 -9.96 -12.39 11.57
CA LYS A 128 -8.51 -12.14 11.77
C LYS A 128 -7.65 -13.35 11.34
N LYS A 129 -8.11 -14.57 11.63
CA LYS A 129 -7.42 -15.81 11.23
C LYS A 129 -7.40 -16.00 9.71
N GLN A 130 -8.54 -15.86 9.05
CA GLN A 130 -8.61 -15.98 7.57
C GLN A 130 -7.74 -14.93 6.89
N LYS A 131 -7.76 -13.69 7.40
CA LYS A 131 -6.89 -12.62 6.89
C LYS A 131 -5.41 -12.98 7.02
N ALA A 132 -4.98 -13.49 8.17
CA ALA A 132 -3.60 -13.90 8.38
C ALA A 132 -3.17 -15.06 7.44
N TYR A 133 -4.04 -16.05 7.23
CA TYR A 133 -3.77 -17.13 6.27
C TYR A 133 -3.69 -16.62 4.83
N LEU A 134 -4.63 -15.77 4.42
CA LEU A 134 -4.64 -15.16 3.09
C LEU A 134 -3.37 -14.34 2.86
N GLU A 135 -3.01 -13.48 3.81
CA GLU A 135 -1.79 -12.69 3.78
C GLU A 135 -0.55 -13.57 3.63
N PHE A 136 -0.41 -14.61 4.46
CA PHE A 136 0.72 -15.52 4.39
C PHE A 136 0.83 -16.22 3.03
N ILE A 137 -0.27 -16.82 2.55
CA ILE A 137 -0.29 -17.56 1.28
C ILE A 137 0.05 -16.62 0.12
N LEU A 138 -0.60 -15.44 0.06
CA LEU A 138 -0.35 -14.48 -1.02
C LEU A 138 1.08 -13.94 -0.98
N THR A 139 1.63 -13.64 0.20
CA THR A 139 3.04 -13.21 0.33
C THR A 139 3.99 -14.27 -0.20
N VAL A 140 3.78 -15.55 0.16
CA VAL A 140 4.65 -16.64 -0.31
C VAL A 140 4.55 -16.79 -1.82
N VAL A 141 3.34 -16.83 -2.39
CA VAL A 141 3.14 -16.96 -3.83
C VAL A 141 3.78 -15.80 -4.59
N LEU A 142 3.55 -14.57 -4.16
CA LEU A 142 4.13 -13.38 -4.79
C LEU A 142 5.65 -13.30 -4.58
N GLY A 143 6.16 -13.81 -3.45
CA GLY A 143 7.61 -13.93 -3.20
C GLY A 143 8.28 -14.91 -4.16
N VAL A 144 7.61 -16.02 -4.50
CA VAL A 144 8.10 -16.95 -5.55
C VAL A 144 8.10 -16.28 -6.92
N VAL A 145 7.03 -15.54 -7.27
CA VAL A 145 6.99 -14.76 -8.52
C VAL A 145 8.13 -13.76 -8.57
N PHE A 146 8.35 -12.99 -7.49
CA PHE A 146 9.47 -12.07 -7.35
C PHE A 146 10.82 -12.76 -7.55
N TRP A 147 11.04 -13.90 -6.90
CA TRP A 147 12.28 -14.66 -7.03
C TRP A 147 12.55 -15.07 -8.48
N ILE A 148 11.55 -15.64 -9.17
CA ILE A 148 11.69 -16.09 -10.57
C ILE A 148 11.92 -14.90 -11.51
N THR A 149 11.28 -13.77 -11.25
CA THR A 149 11.33 -12.59 -12.13
C THR A 149 12.55 -11.70 -11.90
N VAL A 150 13.27 -11.90 -10.79
CA VAL A 150 14.53 -11.19 -10.47
C VAL A 150 15.76 -12.05 -10.73
N ALA A 151 15.66 -13.37 -10.58
CA ALA A 151 16.68 -14.32 -11.03
C ALA A 151 16.96 -14.20 -12.55
#